data_AF-B3CBH9-F1
#
_entry.id   AF-B3CBH9-F1
#
_cell.length_a   1.000
_cell.length_b   1.000
_cell.length_c   1.000
_cell.angle_alpha   90.00
_cell.angle_beta   90.00
_cell.angle_gamma   90.00
#
_symmetry.space_group_name_H-M   'P 1'
#
loop_
_entity.id
_entity.type
_entity.pdbx_description
1 polymer ?
#
loop_
_entity_poly.entity_id
_entity_poly.type
_entity_poly.pdbx_seq_one_letter_code
_entity_poly.pdbx_strand_id
1 'polypeptide(L)'
;MKILKYILALMLMLPFLASCDDDEVGNPNVSPQDFVTVSNRTARVSLDDASGMYVLDEYVKADTLNYETCIFMVDRKVDQDKVKALGNVTDVVFGGTGMKTDYRPAGATTNKKCYLILLNNISAKKDE
;
A
#
# COMPACT_ATOMS: atom_id res chain seq x y z
N MET A 1 6.42 62.24 -0.10
CA MET A 1 5.36 61.20 0.00
C MET A 1 5.83 59.85 -0.57
N LYS A 2 6.81 59.19 0.06
CA LYS A 2 7.29 57.86 -0.39
C LYS A 2 7.00 56.73 0.60
N ILE A 3 6.75 57.04 1.87
CA ILE A 3 6.52 56.04 2.94
C ILE A 3 5.06 55.57 2.99
N LEU A 4 4.10 56.40 2.58
CA LEU A 4 2.66 56.07 2.67
C LEU A 4 2.20 54.98 1.69
N LYS A 5 2.88 54.82 0.55
CA LYS A 5 2.52 53.81 -0.48
C LYS A 5 2.87 52.38 -0.05
N TYR A 6 3.84 52.20 0.84
CA TYR A 6 4.27 50.88 1.29
C TYR A 6 3.38 50.32 2.41
N ILE A 7 2.76 51.18 3.22
CA ILE A 7 1.86 50.76 4.30
C ILE A 7 0.54 50.21 3.74
N LEU A 8 0.02 50.84 2.67
CA LEU A 8 -1.23 50.40 2.03
C LEU A 8 -1.09 49.06 1.30
N ALA A 9 0.10 48.75 0.77
CA ALA A 9 0.38 47.48 0.10
C ALA A 9 0.53 46.31 1.08
N LEU A 10 0.96 46.57 2.32
CA LEU A 10 1.17 45.53 3.34
C LEU A 10 -0.14 45.08 4.00
N MET A 11 -1.16 45.95 4.08
CA MET A 11 -2.48 45.58 4.63
C MET A 11 -3.35 44.74 3.68
N LEU A 12 -3.08 44.76 2.38
CA LEU A 12 -3.85 44.01 1.36
C LEU A 12 -3.43 42.53 1.22
N MET A 13 -2.32 42.11 1.85
CA MET A 13 -1.81 40.73 1.80
C MET A 13 -2.25 39.86 3.00
N LEU A 14 -2.88 40.46 4.01
CA LEU A 14 -3.32 39.76 5.23
C LEU A 14 -4.58 38.88 5.10
N PRO A 15 -5.50 39.04 4.12
CA PRO A 15 -6.68 38.15 4.06
C PRO A 15 -6.39 36.74 3.50
N PHE A 16 -5.23 36.51 2.88
CA PHE A 16 -4.91 35.22 2.23
C PHE A 16 -4.41 34.12 3.18
N LEU A 17 -4.31 34.39 4.48
CA LEU A 17 -3.91 33.40 5.49
C LEU A 17 -5.10 32.86 6.30
N ALA A 18 -6.33 33.22 5.96
CA ALA A 18 -7.52 32.96 6.78
C ALA A 18 -8.57 32.05 6.11
N SER A 19 -8.15 31.06 5.33
CA SER A 19 -9.03 29.96 4.91
C SER A 19 -8.18 28.74 4.55
N CYS A 20 -7.55 28.14 5.55
CA CYS A 20 -7.84 26.73 5.72
C CYS A 20 -9.10 26.77 6.57
N ASP A 21 -10.26 26.56 5.96
CA ASP A 21 -11.42 26.21 6.76
C ASP A 21 -10.99 25.08 7.68
N ASP A 22 -11.44 25.16 8.92
CA ASP A 22 -11.29 24.15 9.96
C ASP A 22 -12.08 22.93 9.46
N ASP A 23 -11.58 22.27 8.41
CA ASP A 23 -12.07 21.01 7.89
C ASP A 23 -11.99 20.11 9.11
N GLU A 24 -13.15 19.89 9.73
CA GLU A 24 -13.29 19.02 10.88
C GLU A 24 -12.44 17.80 10.58
N VAL A 25 -11.42 17.57 11.40
CA VAL A 25 -10.55 16.41 11.26
C VAL A 25 -11.46 15.21 11.47
N GLY A 26 -12.05 14.73 10.37
CA GLY A 26 -13.01 13.65 10.39
C GLY A 26 -12.33 12.47 11.06
N ASN A 27 -13.06 11.77 11.91
CA ASN A 27 -12.53 10.56 12.51
C ASN A 27 -12.06 9.65 11.35
N PRO A 28 -10.77 9.27 11.31
CA PRO A 28 -10.27 8.47 10.21
C PRO A 28 -11.07 7.16 10.20
N ASN A 29 -11.71 6.88 9.06
CA ASN A 29 -12.55 5.69 8.87
C ASN A 29 -11.67 4.44 8.65
N VAL A 30 -10.76 4.18 9.58
CA VAL A 30 -9.85 3.04 9.58
C VAL A 30 -9.97 2.31 10.91
N SER A 31 -10.24 1.02 10.85
CA SER A 31 -10.35 0.14 12.01
C SER A 31 -9.08 -0.71 12.12
N PRO A 32 -8.64 -1.09 13.33
CA PRO A 32 -7.61 -2.13 13.49
C PRO A 32 -7.93 -3.44 12.73
N GLN A 33 -9.22 -3.72 12.49
CA GLN A 33 -9.68 -4.89 11.74
C GLN A 33 -9.39 -4.83 10.23
N ASP A 34 -9.06 -3.63 9.71
CA ASP A 34 -8.65 -3.44 8.32
C ASP A 34 -7.19 -3.84 8.10
N PHE A 35 -6.44 -4.12 9.18
CA PHE A 35 -5.03 -4.47 9.09
C PHE A 35 -4.81 -5.97 9.35
N VAL A 36 -3.85 -6.55 8.62
CA VAL A 36 -3.37 -7.91 8.84
C VAL A 36 -1.84 -7.91 8.90
N THR A 37 -1.28 -8.60 9.89
CA THR A 37 0.16 -8.86 9.94
C THR A 37 0.41 -10.30 9.50
N VAL A 38 1.35 -10.47 8.57
CA VAL A 38 1.69 -11.77 8.01
C VAL A 38 3.19 -12.03 8.13
N SER A 39 3.55 -13.28 8.36
CA SER A 39 4.93 -13.73 8.44
C SER A 39 5.11 -15.08 7.75
N ASN A 40 6.22 -15.25 7.04
CA ASN A 40 6.58 -16.47 6.32
C ASN A 40 5.47 -17.03 5.42
N ARG A 41 4.74 -16.14 4.73
CA ARG A 41 3.68 -16.52 3.79
C ARG A 41 4.25 -16.81 2.43
N THR A 42 3.64 -17.75 1.71
CA THR A 42 4.00 -18.11 0.34
C THR A 42 3.00 -17.51 -0.64
N ALA A 43 3.50 -16.89 -1.70
CA ALA A 43 2.67 -16.33 -2.76
C ALA A 43 3.32 -16.49 -4.13
N ARG A 44 2.45 -16.50 -5.15
CA ARG A 44 2.86 -16.33 -6.54
C ARG A 44 2.97 -14.85 -6.86
N VAL A 45 4.04 -14.46 -7.55
CA VAL A 45 4.28 -13.09 -7.97
C VAL A 45 3.74 -12.89 -9.39
N SER A 46 2.96 -11.84 -9.59
CA SER A 46 2.61 -11.32 -10.90
C SER A 46 2.70 -9.79 -10.92
N LEU A 47 2.66 -9.19 -12.10
CA LEU A 47 2.53 -7.75 -12.28
C LEU A 47 1.11 -7.48 -12.80
N ASP A 48 0.40 -6.58 -12.12
CA ASP A 48 -0.89 -6.08 -12.61
C ASP A 48 -0.63 -4.88 -13.54
N ASP A 49 -0.64 -5.14 -14.85
CA ASP A 49 -0.29 -4.13 -15.88
C ASP A 49 -1.17 -2.88 -15.83
N ALA A 50 -2.41 -2.99 -15.34
CA ALA A 50 -3.33 -1.87 -15.23
C ALA A 50 -2.91 -0.86 -14.15
N SER A 51 -2.39 -1.34 -13.02
CA SER A 51 -1.96 -0.50 -11.90
C SER A 51 -0.44 -0.31 -11.80
N GLY A 52 0.33 -1.17 -12.47
CA GLY A 52 1.78 -1.27 -12.30
C GLY A 52 2.22 -1.84 -10.95
N MET A 53 1.31 -2.42 -10.16
CA MET A 53 1.64 -3.01 -8.86
C MET A 53 2.04 -4.48 -9.01
N TYR A 54 3.02 -4.92 -8.21
CA TYR A 54 3.22 -6.35 -8.02
C TYR A 54 2.11 -6.94 -7.17
N VAL A 55 1.63 -8.11 -7.56
CA VAL A 55 0.57 -8.86 -6.87
C VAL A 55 1.19 -10.13 -6.30
N LEU A 56 0.92 -10.37 -5.02
CA LEU A 56 1.29 -11.56 -4.29
C LEU A 56 0.01 -12.36 -4.04
N ASP A 57 -0.25 -13.38 -4.86
CA ASP A 57 -1.40 -14.26 -4.71
C ASP A 57 -1.04 -15.42 -3.78
N GLU A 58 -1.47 -15.33 -2.52
CA GLU A 58 -1.10 -16.28 -1.47
C GLU A 58 -1.71 -17.66 -1.71
N TYR A 59 -0.96 -18.71 -1.39
CA TYR A 59 -1.45 -20.08 -1.44
C TYR A 59 -0.95 -20.89 -0.25
N VAL A 60 -1.77 -21.85 0.19
CA VAL A 60 -1.38 -22.82 1.23
C VAL A 60 -0.64 -23.99 0.56
N LYS A 61 0.52 -24.38 1.09
CA LYS A 61 1.18 -25.63 0.68
C LYS A 61 0.38 -26.80 1.27
N ALA A 62 0.25 -27.90 0.52
CA ALA A 62 -0.27 -29.13 1.10
C ALA A 62 0.48 -29.42 2.41
N ASP A 63 -0.25 -29.71 3.49
CA ASP A 63 0.26 -30.06 4.82
C ASP A 63 0.62 -28.88 5.77
N THR A 64 0.30 -27.64 5.41
CA THR A 64 0.41 -26.48 6.33
C THR A 64 -0.94 -26.02 6.89
N LEU A 65 -0.92 -25.40 8.08
CA LEU A 65 -2.05 -24.77 8.79
C LEU A 65 -3.09 -24.18 7.83
N ASN A 66 -4.37 -24.54 8.02
CA ASN A 66 -5.49 -23.95 7.28
C ASN A 66 -5.66 -22.48 7.68
N TYR A 67 -5.06 -21.57 6.93
CA TYR A 67 -5.34 -20.14 7.02
C TYR A 67 -6.07 -19.67 5.76
N GLU A 68 -6.90 -18.64 5.93
CA GLU A 68 -7.51 -17.94 4.80
C GLU A 68 -6.40 -17.30 3.96
N THR A 69 -6.35 -17.64 2.68
CA THR A 69 -5.38 -17.05 1.73
C THR A 69 -5.88 -15.70 1.24
N CYS A 70 -4.95 -14.77 1.11
CA CYS A 70 -5.21 -13.39 0.73
C CYS A 70 -4.44 -13.01 -0.54
N ILE A 71 -4.73 -11.81 -1.05
CA ILE A 71 -3.98 -11.19 -2.15
C ILE A 71 -3.36 -9.91 -1.60
N PHE A 72 -2.06 -9.75 -1.80
CA PHE A 72 -1.34 -8.58 -1.36
C PHE A 72 -0.81 -7.80 -2.56
N MET A 73 -1.08 -6.50 -2.64
CA MET A 73 -0.55 -5.64 -3.69
C MET A 73 0.56 -4.76 -3.11
N VAL A 74 1.69 -4.76 -3.80
CA VAL A 74 2.87 -4.00 -3.43
C VAL A 74 2.82 -2.67 -4.18
N ASP A 75 2.21 -1.67 -3.56
CA ASP A 75 1.98 -0.34 -4.14
C ASP A 75 3.20 0.58 -3.95
N ARG A 76 3.85 0.51 -2.78
CA ARG A 76 5.00 1.37 -2.46
C ARG A 76 6.20 1.06 -3.34
N LYS A 77 6.73 2.10 -3.99
CA LYS A 77 7.89 1.98 -4.88
C LYS A 77 9.09 1.28 -4.27
N VAL A 78 9.42 1.59 -3.00
CA VAL A 78 10.52 0.95 -2.26
C VAL A 78 10.31 -0.55 -2.09
N ASP A 79 9.06 -0.98 -1.90
CA ASP A 79 8.72 -2.39 -1.72
C ASP A 79 8.65 -3.10 -3.08
N GLN A 80 8.18 -2.42 -4.14
CA GLN A 80 8.27 -2.91 -5.51
C GLN A 80 9.73 -3.12 -5.96
N ASP A 81 10.65 -2.24 -5.55
CA ASP A 81 12.07 -2.39 -5.85
C ASP A 81 12.67 -3.63 -5.18
N LYS A 82 12.20 -4.00 -3.97
CA LYS A 82 12.58 -5.27 -3.32
C LYS A 82 12.09 -6.47 -4.14
N VAL A 83 10.85 -6.45 -4.63
CA VAL A 83 10.30 -7.52 -5.49
C VAL A 83 11.10 -7.62 -6.78
N LYS A 84 11.35 -6.50 -7.46
CA LYS A 84 12.10 -6.43 -8.72
C LYS A 84 13.54 -6.92 -8.57
N ALA A 85 14.19 -6.64 -7.43
CA ALA A 85 15.54 -7.09 -7.14
C ALA A 85 15.68 -8.62 -7.05
N LEU A 86 14.58 -9.37 -6.88
CA LEU A 86 14.58 -10.83 -6.91
C LEU A 86 14.76 -11.38 -8.34
N GLY A 87 14.54 -10.56 -9.38
CA GLY A 87 14.59 -10.98 -10.77
C GLY A 87 13.36 -11.80 -11.19
N ASN A 88 13.55 -12.74 -12.11
CA ASN A 88 12.47 -13.58 -12.64
C ASN A 88 12.14 -14.73 -11.69
N VAL A 89 11.38 -14.44 -10.63
CA VAL A 89 10.89 -15.43 -9.66
C VAL A 89 9.38 -15.61 -9.80
N THR A 90 8.92 -16.86 -9.68
CA THR A 90 7.47 -17.16 -9.69
C THR A 90 6.91 -17.19 -8.27
N ASP A 91 7.66 -17.76 -7.33
CA ASP A 91 7.22 -17.96 -5.96
C ASP A 91 8.12 -17.22 -4.97
N VAL A 92 7.49 -16.61 -3.97
CA VAL A 92 8.18 -15.87 -2.90
C VAL A 92 7.72 -16.32 -1.53
N VAL A 93 8.59 -16.05 -0.56
CA VAL A 93 8.26 -16.03 0.87
C VAL A 93 8.32 -14.59 1.35
N PHE A 94 7.29 -14.12 2.04
CA PHE A 94 7.19 -12.72 2.45
C PHE A 94 6.57 -12.55 3.84
N GLY A 95 6.73 -11.34 4.38
CA GLY A 95 6.12 -10.89 5.62
C GLY A 95 5.96 -9.37 5.61
N GLY A 96 4.96 -8.88 6.33
CA GLY A 96 4.59 -7.47 6.31
C GLY A 96 3.25 -7.18 6.99
N THR A 97 2.80 -5.95 6.82
CA THR A 97 1.50 -5.48 7.31
C THR A 97 0.66 -5.01 6.13
N GLY A 98 -0.48 -5.68 5.92
CA GLY A 98 -1.46 -5.35 4.89
C GLY A 98 -2.57 -4.47 5.43
N MET A 99 -2.99 -3.47 4.66
CA MET A 99 -4.21 -2.69 4.86
C MET A 99 -5.25 -3.10 3.84
N LYS A 100 -6.47 -3.44 4.29
CA LYS A 100 -7.54 -3.94 3.45
C LYS A 100 -7.92 -2.92 2.37
N THR A 101 -8.22 -3.41 1.18
CA THR A 101 -8.64 -2.59 0.05
C THR A 101 -9.74 -3.26 -0.77
N ASP A 102 -10.57 -2.45 -1.41
CA ASP A 102 -11.59 -2.89 -2.37
C ASP A 102 -11.04 -3.00 -3.80
N TYR A 103 -9.81 -2.56 -4.05
CA TYR A 103 -9.15 -2.81 -5.33
C TYR A 103 -9.01 -4.32 -5.58
N ARG A 104 -9.22 -4.73 -6.84
CA ARG A 104 -9.09 -6.12 -7.29
C ARG A 104 -8.14 -6.16 -8.50
N PRO A 105 -6.93 -6.71 -8.35
CA PRO A 105 -6.01 -6.80 -9.46
C PRO A 105 -6.56 -7.70 -10.58
N ALA A 106 -6.18 -7.43 -11.82
CA ALA A 106 -6.60 -8.25 -12.95
C ALA A 106 -6.09 -9.70 -12.82
N GLY A 107 -6.95 -10.68 -13.13
CA GLY A 107 -6.59 -12.10 -13.05
C GLY A 107 -6.52 -12.69 -11.62
N ALA A 108 -6.80 -11.88 -10.61
CA ALA A 108 -6.79 -12.29 -9.21
C ALA A 108 -8.02 -13.15 -8.85
N THR A 109 -7.85 -14.12 -7.95
CA THR A 109 -8.97 -14.96 -7.51
C THR A 109 -10.01 -14.13 -6.75
N THR A 110 -11.27 -14.13 -7.21
CA THR A 110 -12.31 -13.18 -6.76
C THR A 110 -12.80 -13.39 -5.32
N ASN A 111 -12.50 -14.53 -4.70
CA ASN A 111 -12.96 -14.88 -3.35
C ASN A 111 -11.95 -14.54 -2.24
N LYS A 112 -10.78 -13.99 -2.57
CA LYS A 112 -9.76 -13.64 -1.58
C LYS A 112 -9.86 -12.18 -1.14
N LYS A 113 -9.63 -11.94 0.14
CA LYS A 113 -9.44 -10.58 0.67
C LYS A 113 -8.17 -9.98 0.08
N CYS A 114 -8.23 -8.69 -0.24
CA CYS A 114 -7.15 -7.96 -0.88
C CYS A 114 -6.59 -6.89 0.08
N TYR A 115 -5.27 -6.75 0.11
CA TYR A 115 -4.55 -5.84 1.01
C TYR A 115 -3.42 -5.10 0.29
N LEU A 116 -3.27 -3.81 0.51
CA LEU A 116 -2.03 -3.08 0.17
C LEU A 116 -0.99 -3.39 1.24
N ILE A 117 0.19 -3.88 0.87
CA ILE A 117 1.18 -4.39 1.85
C ILE A 117 2.40 -3.49 1.98
N LEU A 118 2.76 -3.23 3.25
CA LEU A 118 4.07 -2.75 3.65
C LEU A 118 4.97 -3.97 3.90
N LEU A 119 6.00 -4.15 3.04
CA LEU A 119 6.87 -5.32 3.14
C LEU A 119 7.96 -5.15 4.21
N ASN A 120 7.96 -6.04 5.19
CA ASN A 120 9.08 -6.20 6.13
C ASN A 120 10.20 -7.01 5.48
N ASN A 121 9.85 -8.12 4.81
CA ASN A 121 10.79 -8.98 4.11
C ASN A 121 10.12 -9.64 2.90
N ILE A 122 10.94 -9.93 1.88
CA ILE A 122 10.56 -10.76 0.75
C ILE A 122 11.81 -11.46 0.21
N SER A 123 11.69 -12.72 -0.16
CA SER A 123 12.75 -13.48 -0.83
C SER A 123 12.17 -14.45 -1.84
N ALA A 124 12.96 -14.83 -2.83
CA ALA A 124 12.66 -15.98 -3.67
C ALA A 124 12.40 -17.21 -2.78
N LYS A 125 11.33 -17.95 -3.07
CA LYS A 125 11.12 -19.25 -2.43
C LYS A 125 12.20 -20.21 -2.96
N LYS A 126 12.87 -20.92 -2.06
CA LYS A 126 13.81 -21.99 -2.43
C LYS A 126 13.01 -23.27 -2.62
N ASP A 127 13.35 -24.03 -3.66
CA ASP A 127 12.85 -25.40 -3.80
C ASP A 127 13.39 -26.21 -2.62
N GLU A 128 12.49 -26.87 -1.90
CA GLU A 128 12.81 -27.85 -0.85
C GLU A 128 12.97 -29.24 -1.46
#